data_AF-A0A849K8N1-F1
#
_entry.id   AF-A0A849K8N1-F1
#
_cell.length_a   1.000
_cell.length_b   1.000
_cell.length_c   1.000
_cell.angle_alpha   90.00
_cell.angle_beta   90.00
_cell.angle_gamma   90.00
#
_symmetry.space_group_name_H-M   'P 1'
#
loop_
_entity.id
_entity.type
_entity.pdbx_description
1 polymer ?
#
loop_
_entity_poly.entity_id
_entity_poly.type
_entity_poly.pdbx_seq_one_letter_code
_entity_poly.pdbx_strand_id
1 'polypeptide(L)'
;MTRLPTHTIDVAKSKTDQVQRDLEVASAELGLTHGALERELPPEAKTGDVAWAIEQNKVLERKVQQAAEELEEVTELLEQAQSAQP
;
A
#
# COMPACT_ATOMS: atom_id res chain seq x y z
N MET A 1 13.88 -10.65 27.43
CA MET A 1 12.98 -9.93 26.49
C MET A 1 13.20 -8.44 26.68
N THR A 2 13.68 -7.74 25.65
CA THR A 2 13.98 -6.30 25.71
C THR A 2 12.68 -5.51 25.60
N ARG A 3 12.34 -4.70 26.61
CA ARG A 3 11.17 -3.80 26.55
C ARG A 3 11.50 -2.61 25.65
N LEU A 4 10.62 -2.29 24.71
CA LEU A 4 10.70 -1.07 23.91
C LEU A 4 10.11 0.10 24.71
N PRO A 5 10.71 1.31 24.67
CA PRO A 5 10.10 2.49 25.29
C PRO A 5 8.78 2.87 24.59
N THR A 6 7.79 3.36 25.34
CA THR A 6 6.46 3.78 24.81
C THR A 6 6.58 4.79 23.66
N HIS A 7 7.47 5.78 23.81
CA HIS A 7 7.83 6.74 22.75
C HIS A 7 8.24 6.05 21.43
N THR A 8 8.94 4.92 21.50
CA THR A 8 9.40 4.21 20.29
C THR A 8 8.24 3.52 19.59
N ILE A 9 7.23 3.07 20.33
CA ILE A 9 6.00 2.51 19.75
C ILE A 9 5.15 3.62 19.12
N ASP A 10 5.05 4.79 19.75
CA ASP A 10 4.32 5.94 19.19
C ASP A 10 4.94 6.41 17.86
N VAL A 11 6.27 6.49 17.80
CA VAL A 11 6.99 6.83 16.56
C VAL A 11 6.79 5.76 15.49
N ALA A 12 6.82 4.48 15.87
CA ALA A 12 6.56 3.39 14.93
C ALA A 12 5.14 3.48 14.36
N LYS A 13 4.11 3.65 15.20
CA LYS A 13 2.71 3.83 14.75
C LYS A 13 2.57 5.01 13.80
N SER A 14 3.06 6.18 14.20
CA SER A 14 2.98 7.39 13.37
C SER A 14 3.63 7.19 12.01
N LYS A 15 4.76 6.46 11.95
CA LYS A 15 5.41 6.13 10.69
C LYS A 15 4.62 5.12 9.88
N THR A 16 4.07 4.08 10.50
CA THR A 16 3.21 3.07 9.85
C THR A 16 1.98 3.72 9.24
N ASP A 17 1.25 4.55 10.00
CA ASP A 17 0.05 5.25 9.54
C ASP A 17 0.35 6.19 8.36
N GLN A 18 1.51 6.84 8.37
CA GLN A 18 1.91 7.69 7.26
C GLN A 18 2.17 6.87 6.00
N VAL A 19 2.92 5.77 6.10
CA VAL A 19 3.22 4.93 4.94
C VAL A 19 1.95 4.25 4.41
N GLN A 20 1.03 3.83 5.28
CA GLN A 20 -0.27 3.30 4.88
C GLN A 20 -1.04 4.31 4.02
N ARG A 21 -1.19 5.56 4.47
CA ARG A 21 -1.84 6.62 3.69
C ARG A 21 -1.14 6.88 2.36
N ASP A 22 0.19 6.90 2.34
CA ASP A 22 0.95 7.09 1.11
C ASP A 22 0.70 5.94 0.10
N LEU A 23 0.58 4.70 0.60
CA LEU A 23 0.26 3.53 -0.23
C LEU A 23 -1.19 3.55 -0.73
N GLU A 24 -2.17 3.97 0.09
CA GLU A 24 -3.56 4.12 -0.34
C GLU A 24 -3.69 5.12 -1.49
N VAL A 25 -3.01 6.27 -1.39
CA VAL A 25 -2.97 7.27 -2.46
C VAL A 25 -2.31 6.68 -3.72
N ALA A 26 -1.17 6.02 -3.58
CA ALA A 26 -0.49 5.39 -4.71
C ALA A 26 -1.34 4.31 -5.38
N SER A 27 -2.07 3.50 -4.59
CA SER A 27 -3.03 2.50 -5.06
C SER A 27 -4.12 3.14 -5.91
N ALA A 28 -4.73 4.23 -5.43
CA ALA A 28 -5.76 4.97 -6.15
C ALA A 28 -5.22 5.57 -7.47
N GLU A 29 -4.02 6.16 -7.46
CA GLU A 29 -3.39 6.71 -8.66
C GLU A 29 -3.06 5.63 -9.71
N LEU A 30 -2.61 4.45 -9.27
CA LEU A 30 -2.39 3.30 -10.14
C LEU A 30 -3.70 2.81 -10.74
N GLY A 31 -4.78 2.70 -9.96
CA GLY A 31 -6.09 2.32 -10.45
C GLY A 31 -6.65 3.29 -11.50
N LEU A 32 -6.48 4.60 -11.29
CA LEU A 32 -6.83 5.62 -12.29
C LEU A 32 -6.01 5.47 -13.58
N THR A 33 -4.70 5.23 -13.44
CA THR A 33 -3.79 5.05 -14.58
C THR A 33 -4.13 3.78 -15.36
N HIS A 34 -4.34 2.66 -14.68
CA HIS A 34 -4.77 1.40 -15.30
C HIS A 34 -6.11 1.58 -16.03
N GLY A 35 -7.09 2.21 -15.39
CA GLY A 35 -8.38 2.52 -16.01
C GLY A 35 -8.27 3.42 -17.25
N ALA A 36 -7.41 4.43 -17.22
CA ALA A 36 -7.17 5.29 -18.38
C ALA A 36 -6.50 4.52 -19.53
N LEU A 37 -5.46 3.74 -19.24
CA LEU A 37 -4.80 2.90 -20.25
C LEU A 37 -5.77 1.89 -20.88
N GLU A 38 -6.68 1.33 -20.07
CA GLU A 38 -7.70 0.39 -20.56
C GLU A 38 -8.84 1.05 -21.34
N ARG A 39 -9.09 2.36 -21.18
CA ARG A 39 -10.21 3.02 -21.86
C ARG A 39 -9.80 3.85 -23.06
N GLU A 40 -8.65 4.51 -22.97
CA GLU A 40 -8.22 5.53 -23.92
C GLU A 40 -7.30 4.98 -25.01
N LEU A 41 -6.66 3.84 -24.78
CA LEU A 41 -5.85 3.20 -25.82
C LEU A 41 -6.72 2.38 -26.78
N PRO A 42 -6.56 2.55 -28.10
CA PRO A 42 -7.25 1.71 -29.06
C PRO A 42 -6.75 0.25 -28.97
N PRO A 43 -7.60 -0.77 -29.24
CA PRO A 43 -7.25 -2.18 -29.07
C PRO A 43 -5.96 -2.61 -29.79
N GLU A 44 -5.73 -2.09 -30.98
CA GLU A 44 -4.53 -2.36 -31.78
C GLU A 44 -3.23 -1.87 -31.11
N ALA A 45 -3.31 -0.84 -30.26
CA ALA A 45 -2.17 -0.33 -29.50
C ALA A 45 -1.93 -1.11 -28.21
N LYS A 46 -2.91 -1.88 -27.72
CA LYS A 46 -2.80 -2.72 -26.52
C LYS A 46 -2.28 -4.11 -26.84
N THR A 47 -1.12 -4.16 -27.47
CA THR A 47 -0.48 -5.43 -27.86
C THR A 47 0.98 -5.44 -27.43
N GLY A 48 1.57 -6.63 -27.36
CA GLY A 48 2.97 -6.81 -26.97
C GLY A 48 3.28 -6.17 -25.62
N ASP A 49 4.32 -5.34 -25.59
CA ASP A 49 4.83 -4.68 -24.38
C ASP A 49 3.79 -3.76 -23.72
N VAL A 50 2.90 -3.14 -24.50
CA VAL A 50 1.85 -2.26 -23.96
C VAL A 50 0.82 -3.08 -23.19
N ALA A 51 0.38 -4.22 -23.75
CA ALA A 51 -0.53 -5.12 -23.05
C ALA A 51 0.09 -5.64 -21.74
N TRP A 52 1.38 -6.00 -21.81
CA TRP A 52 2.11 -6.45 -20.62
C TRP A 52 2.21 -5.35 -19.57
N ALA A 53 2.55 -4.11 -19.96
CA ALA A 53 2.62 -2.97 -19.04
C ALA A 53 1.27 -2.68 -18.36
N ILE A 54 0.16 -2.79 -19.08
CA ILE A 54 -1.19 -2.61 -18.53
C ILE A 54 -1.50 -3.66 -17.45
N GLU A 55 -1.19 -4.93 -17.70
CA GLU A 55 -1.39 -6.00 -16.69
C GLU A 55 -0.44 -5.82 -15.50
N GLN A 56 0.82 -5.45 -15.75
CA GLN A 56 1.78 -5.20 -14.68
C GLN A 56 1.36 -4.02 -13.78
N ASN A 57 0.74 -2.99 -14.35
CA ASN A 57 0.17 -1.89 -13.58
C ASN A 57 -0.94 -2.39 -12.63
N LYS A 58 -1.85 -3.23 -13.13
CA LYS A 58 -2.90 -3.87 -12.34
C LYS A 58 -2.35 -4.77 -11.23
N VAL A 59 -1.26 -5.50 -11.50
CA VAL A 59 -0.58 -6.32 -10.48
C VAL A 59 0.04 -5.43 -9.41
N LEU A 60 0.67 -4.32 -9.81
CA LEU A 60 1.30 -3.39 -8.89
C LEU A 60 0.27 -2.72 -7.98
N GLU A 61 -0.86 -2.26 -8.54
CA GLU A 61 -2.00 -1.73 -7.78
C GLU A 61 -2.42 -2.69 -6.65
N ARG A 62 -2.64 -3.97 -6.96
CA ARG A 62 -3.00 -4.99 -5.96
C ARG A 62 -1.95 -5.15 -4.87
N LYS A 63 -0.67 -5.11 -5.22
CA LYS A 63 0.43 -5.24 -4.25
C LYS A 63 0.53 -4.03 -3.33
N VAL A 64 0.32 -2.83 -3.87
CA VAL A 64 0.31 -1.58 -3.09
C VAL A 64 -0.88 -1.57 -2.13
N GLN A 65 -2.05 -1.98 -2.61
CA GLN A 65 -3.24 -2.13 -1.78
C GLN A 65 -3.03 -3.13 -0.64
N GLN A 66 -2.52 -4.32 -0.96
CA GLN A 66 -2.21 -5.34 0.05
C GLN A 66 -1.18 -4.84 1.07
N ALA A 67 -0.15 -4.11 0.64
CA ALA A 67 0.84 -3.55 1.56
C ALA A 67 0.22 -2.49 2.50
N ALA A 68 -0.78 -1.72 2.05
CA ALA A 68 -1.51 -0.81 2.93
C ALA A 68 -2.31 -1.58 3.99
N GLU A 69 -3.00 -2.66 3.59
CA GLU A 69 -3.75 -3.54 4.50
C GLU A 69 -2.84 -4.22 5.54
N GLU A 70 -1.66 -4.71 5.11
CA GLU A 70 -0.67 -5.30 6.03
C GLU A 70 -0.13 -4.26 7.04
N LEU A 71 -0.03 -2.99 6.66
CA LEU A 71 0.36 -1.93 7.59
C LEU A 71 -0.75 -1.60 8.60
N GLU A 72 -2.02 -1.77 8.24
CA GLU A 72 -3.14 -1.68 9.20
C GLU A 72 -2.99 -2.72 10.31
N GLU A 73 -2.72 -3.98 9.96
CA GLU A 73 -2.44 -5.05 10.92
C GLU A 73 -1.23 -4.72 11.81
N VAL A 74 -0.17 -4.14 11.23
CA VAL A 74 1.01 -3.70 12.01
C VAL A 74 0.63 -2.60 13.00
N THR A 75 -0.18 -1.62 12.62
CA THR A 75 -0.65 -0.57 13.53
C THR A 75 -1.45 -1.16 14.70
N GLU A 76 -2.34 -2.13 14.44
CA GLU A 76 -3.07 -2.84 15.50
C GLU A 76 -2.14 -3.61 16.45
N LEU A 77 -1.13 -4.31 15.91
CA LEU A 77 -0.14 -5.02 16.72
C LEU A 77 0.68 -4.06 17.61
N LEU A 78 1.00 -2.87 17.10
CA LEU A 78 1.69 -1.83 17.87
C LEU A 78 0.80 -1.29 19.01
N GLU A 79 -0.52 -1.15 18.79
CA GLU A 79 -1.48 -0.77 19.84
C GLU A 79 -1.61 -1.81 20.94
N GLN A 80 -1.68 -3.09 20.56
CA GLN A 80 -1.69 -4.20 21.51
C GLN A 80 -0.39 -4.23 22.31
N ALA A 81 0.76 -4.03 21.66
CA ALA A 81 2.06 -3.98 22.32
C ALA A 81 2.16 -2.80 23.30
N GLN A 82 1.58 -1.64 22.98
CA GLN A 82 1.55 -0.47 23.85
C GLN A 82 0.66 -0.69 25.09
N SER A 83 -0.56 -1.21 24.89
CA SER A 83 -1.51 -1.47 25.98
C SER A 83 -1.08 -2.61 26.92
N ALA A 84 -0.22 -3.52 26.45
CA ALA A 84 0.40 -4.55 27.25
C ALA A 84 1.61 -4.07 28.09
N GLN A 85 2.01 -2.79 27.98
CA GLN A 85 3.05 -2.22 28.85
C GLN A 85 2.45 -1.79 30.20
N PRO A 86 3.02 -2.22 31.35
CA PRO A 86 2.57 -1.82 32.68
C PRO A 86 2.93 -0.38 33.02
#